data_AF-A0A965D8Y7-F1
#
_entry.id   AF-A0A965D8Y7-F1
#
_cell.length_a   1.000
_cell.length_b   1.000
_cell.length_c   1.000
_cell.angle_alpha   90.00
_cell.angle_beta   90.00
_cell.angle_gamma   90.00
#
_symmetry.space_group_name_H-M   'P 1'
#
loop_
_entity.id
_entity.type
_entity.pdbx_description
1 polymer ?
#
loop_
_entity_poly.entity_id
_entity_poly.type
_entity_poly.pdbx_seq_one_letter_code
_entity_poly.pdbx_strand_id
1 'polypeptide(L)'
;AFGTGRLSVGVFRAVIIETIYTTVALYAVLFGALMLSKLLTMSGLATGVLALVQSTGLEGLPLVFAILLVFLVLGCVMDSMAIILIFVPLFAPIIVAQGFDLVWFGVIVVVATEIAMITPPIGMNVFVLKAVLPQVPIQKIFKGLVPFILADVIRLGVLVLFPALTLWL
;
A
#
# COMPACT_ATOMS: atom_id res chain seq x y z
N ALA A 1 19.86 4.64 -24.06
CA ALA A 1 20.72 5.16 -22.97
C ALA A 1 22.18 4.66 -23.06
N PHE A 2 22.45 3.38 -23.34
CA PHE A 2 23.83 2.86 -23.42
C PHE A 2 24.63 3.26 -24.68
N GLY A 3 23.98 3.80 -25.73
CA GLY A 3 24.62 4.16 -27.00
C GLY A 3 24.94 5.64 -27.23
N THR A 4 24.72 6.54 -26.25
CA THR A 4 24.83 8.01 -26.46
C THR A 4 26.09 8.65 -25.86
N GLY A 5 27.06 7.89 -25.34
CA GLY A 5 28.33 8.42 -24.81
C GLY A 5 28.22 9.34 -23.58
N ARG A 6 27.04 9.40 -22.93
CA ARG A 6 26.74 10.31 -21.80
C ARG A 6 26.98 9.71 -20.41
N LEU A 7 27.29 8.42 -20.32
CA LEU A 7 27.61 7.73 -19.06
C LEU A 7 29.12 7.82 -18.83
N SER A 8 29.57 8.87 -18.14
CA SER A 8 30.93 8.89 -17.59
C SER A 8 31.01 8.00 -16.34
N VAL A 9 32.21 7.50 -16.02
CA VAL A 9 32.44 6.70 -14.79
C VAL A 9 32.01 7.47 -13.53
N GLY A 10 32.14 8.80 -13.55
CA GLY A 10 31.66 9.67 -12.47
C GLY A 10 30.14 9.66 -12.34
N VAL A 11 29.40 9.78 -13.45
CA VAL A 11 27.93 9.71 -13.46
C VAL A 11 27.45 8.32 -13.05
N PHE A 12 28.11 7.26 -13.53
CA PHE A 12 27.79 5.88 -13.16
C PHE A 12 27.94 5.65 -11.65
N ARG A 13 29.05 6.10 -11.05
CA ARG A 13 29.27 6.01 -9.59
C ARG A 13 28.23 6.83 -8.82
N ALA A 14 27.87 8.01 -9.29
CA ALA A 14 26.86 8.85 -8.64
C ALA A 14 25.49 8.16 -8.61
N VAL A 15 25.03 7.62 -9.74
CA VAL A 15 23.74 6.92 -9.84
C VAL A 15 23.70 5.67 -8.96
N ILE A 16 24.80 4.90 -8.89
CA ILE A 16 24.89 3.74 -7.98
C ILE A 16 24.76 4.18 -6.53
N ILE A 17 25.50 5.21 -6.11
CA ILE A 17 25.47 5.69 -4.73
C ILE A 17 24.07 6.19 -4.36
N GLU A 18 23.43 6.96 -5.24
CA GLU A 18 22.06 7.45 -5.04
C GLU A 18 21.06 6.29 -4.90
N THR A 19 21.16 5.28 -5.78
CA THR A 19 20.33 4.06 -5.72
C THR A 19 20.54 3.28 -4.42
N ILE A 20 21.80 3.20 -3.94
CA ILE A 20 22.12 2.56 -2.65
C ILE A 20 21.45 3.32 -1.50
N TYR A 21 21.48 4.65 -1.48
CA TYR A 21 20.82 5.42 -0.42
C TYR A 21 19.31 5.14 -0.36
N THR A 22 18.63 5.13 -1.51
CA THR A 22 17.20 4.79 -1.56
C THR A 22 16.94 3.37 -1.07
N THR A 23 17.78 2.42 -1.50
CA THR A 23 17.68 1.02 -1.11
C THR A 23 17.90 0.83 0.40
N VAL A 24 18.92 1.46 0.97
CA VAL A 24 19.23 1.41 2.40
C VAL A 24 18.10 1.99 3.23
N ALA A 25 17.49 3.11 2.80
CA ALA A 25 16.33 3.67 3.48
C ALA A 25 15.15 2.68 3.51
N LEU A 26 14.84 2.03 2.38
CA LEU A 26 13.79 1.00 2.32
C LEU A 26 14.10 -0.20 3.24
N TYR A 27 15.34 -0.69 3.24
CA TYR A 27 15.74 -1.78 4.13
C TYR A 27 15.69 -1.38 5.60
N ALA A 28 16.06 -0.15 5.96
CA ALA A 28 15.97 0.33 7.34
C ALA A 28 14.52 0.32 7.85
N VAL A 29 13.57 0.79 7.04
CA VAL A 29 12.14 0.72 7.37
C VAL A 29 11.66 -0.73 7.46
N LEU A 30 12.10 -1.60 6.54
CA LEU A 30 11.77 -3.03 6.56
C LEU A 30 12.27 -3.71 7.86
N PHE A 31 13.51 -3.44 8.29
CA PHE A 31 14.03 -3.93 9.56
C PHE A 31 13.20 -3.44 10.74
N GLY A 32 12.87 -2.14 10.79
CA GLY A 32 12.01 -1.57 11.82
C GLY A 32 10.63 -2.21 11.86
N ALA A 33 10.03 -2.45 10.70
CA ALA A 33 8.75 -3.13 10.55
C ALA A 33 8.76 -4.59 11.02
N LEU A 34 9.81 -5.35 10.70
CA LEU A 34 9.96 -6.73 11.18
C LEU A 34 10.12 -6.78 12.71
N MET A 35 10.88 -5.84 13.28
CA MET A 35 10.99 -5.71 14.73
C MET A 35 9.65 -5.32 15.36
N LEU A 36 8.94 -4.36 14.77
CA LEU A 36 7.61 -3.93 15.21
C LEU A 36 6.62 -5.09 15.16
N SER A 37 6.59 -5.87 14.08
CA SER A 37 5.75 -7.07 13.97
C SER A 37 5.97 -8.01 15.15
N LYS A 38 7.23 -8.29 15.51
CA LYS A 38 7.55 -9.14 16.66
C LYS A 38 7.08 -8.53 17.98
N LEU A 39 7.25 -7.22 18.17
CA LEU A 39 6.77 -6.51 19.35
C LEU A 39 5.23 -6.53 19.44
N LEU A 40 4.52 -6.38 18.32
CA LEU A 40 3.06 -6.44 18.25
C LEU A 40 2.53 -7.83 18.62
N THR A 41 3.20 -8.89 18.15
CA THR A 41 2.88 -10.27 18.55
C THR A 41 3.16 -10.50 20.03
N MET A 42 4.32 -10.05 20.54
CA MET A 42 4.70 -10.25 21.94
C MET A 42 3.86 -9.43 22.93
N SER A 43 3.46 -8.21 22.55
CA SER A 43 2.62 -7.34 23.38
C SER A 43 1.16 -7.80 23.47
N GLY A 44 0.74 -8.77 22.64
CA GLY A 44 -0.66 -9.17 22.54
C GLY A 44 -1.56 -8.10 21.91
N LEU A 45 -0.98 -7.08 21.25
CA LEU A 45 -1.79 -6.04 20.62
C LEU A 45 -2.62 -6.61 19.46
N ALA A 46 -2.03 -7.48 18.64
CA ALA A 46 -2.75 -8.16 17.56
C ALA A 46 -3.94 -8.99 18.10
N THR A 47 -3.75 -9.67 19.23
CA THR A 47 -4.83 -10.42 19.90
C THR A 47 -5.90 -9.50 20.51
N GLY A 48 -5.51 -8.34 21.04
CA GLY A 48 -6.46 -7.34 21.54
C GLY A 48 -7.31 -6.71 20.44
N VAL A 49 -6.70 -6.38 19.29
CA VAL A 49 -7.41 -5.90 18.10
C VAL A 49 -8.35 -6.98 17.56
N LEU A 50 -7.90 -8.23 17.50
CA LEU A 50 -8.75 -9.37 17.11
C LEU A 50 -9.97 -9.51 18.03
N ALA A 51 -9.80 -9.40 19.35
CA ALA A 51 -10.90 -9.48 20.30
C ALA A 51 -11.90 -8.33 20.15
N LEU A 52 -11.41 -7.10 19.90
CA LEU A 52 -12.27 -5.95 19.61
C LEU A 52 -13.08 -6.18 18.34
N VAL A 53 -12.43 -6.66 17.28
CA VAL A 53 -13.11 -7.02 16.03
C VAL A 53 -14.15 -8.12 16.25
N GLN A 54 -13.79 -9.20 16.95
CA GLN A 54 -14.73 -10.29 17.24
C GLN A 54 -15.92 -9.82 18.08
N SER A 55 -15.75 -8.83 18.96
CA SER A 55 -16.87 -8.26 19.73
C SER A 55 -17.87 -7.48 18.86
N THR A 56 -17.47 -7.03 17.66
CA THR A 56 -18.39 -6.45 16.67
C THR A 56 -19.22 -7.49 15.91
N GLY A 57 -18.88 -8.78 16.02
CA GLY A 57 -19.52 -9.87 15.27
C GLY A 57 -19.18 -9.90 13.77
N LEU A 58 -18.19 -9.12 13.34
CA LEU A 58 -17.74 -9.10 11.95
C LEU A 58 -16.79 -10.28 11.68
N GLU A 59 -17.21 -11.17 10.79
CA GLU A 59 -16.43 -12.33 10.35
C GLU A 59 -16.38 -12.39 8.82
N GLY A 60 -15.35 -13.04 8.26
CA GLY A 60 -15.24 -13.26 6.82
C GLY A 60 -15.06 -11.98 5.98
N LEU A 61 -15.79 -11.88 4.87
CA LEU A 61 -15.72 -10.77 3.92
C LEU A 61 -16.01 -9.38 4.53
N PRO A 62 -17.06 -9.19 5.36
CA PRO A 62 -17.31 -7.91 6.05
C PRO A 62 -16.12 -7.37 6.84
N LEU A 63 -15.37 -8.24 7.53
CA LEU A 63 -14.16 -7.85 8.25
C LEU A 63 -13.08 -7.38 7.27
N VAL A 64 -12.85 -8.12 6.19
CA VAL A 64 -11.88 -7.72 5.16
C VAL A 64 -12.25 -6.36 4.58
N PHE A 65 -13.52 -6.11 4.26
CA PHE A 65 -13.98 -4.80 3.79
C PHE A 65 -13.69 -3.67 4.79
N ALA A 66 -13.91 -3.92 6.09
CA ALA A 66 -13.58 -2.94 7.13
C ALA A 66 -12.08 -2.64 7.18
N ILE A 67 -11.24 -3.68 7.10
CA ILE A 67 -9.78 -3.52 7.03
C ILE A 67 -9.37 -2.73 5.79
N LEU A 68 -9.91 -3.05 4.61
CA LEU A 68 -9.61 -2.31 3.37
C LEU A 68 -10.02 -0.85 3.44
N LEU A 69 -11.14 -0.55 4.09
CA LEU A 69 -11.57 0.83 4.30
C LEU A 69 -10.57 1.60 5.19
N VAL A 70 -10.02 0.95 6.23
CA VAL A 70 -8.93 1.51 7.02
C VAL A 70 -7.69 1.75 6.16
N PHE A 71 -7.29 0.81 5.31
CA PHE A 71 -6.15 0.99 4.38
C PHE A 71 -6.38 2.11 3.37
N LEU A 72 -7.59 2.28 2.83
CA LEU A 72 -7.92 3.37 1.92
C LEU A 72 -7.83 4.73 2.62
N VAL A 73 -8.35 4.84 3.85
CA VAL A 73 -8.30 6.08 4.64
C VAL A 73 -6.87 6.41 5.08
N LEU A 74 -6.09 5.42 5.50
CA LEU A 74 -4.69 5.63 5.87
C LEU A 74 -3.82 5.94 4.65
N GLY A 75 -4.04 5.26 3.52
CA GLY A 75 -3.34 5.46 2.24
C GLY A 75 -3.56 6.83 1.63
N CYS A 76 -4.66 7.47 2.00
CA CYS A 76 -4.93 8.84 1.66
C CYS A 76 -3.99 9.83 2.36
N VAL A 77 -3.31 9.44 3.45
CA VAL A 77 -2.48 10.32 4.30
C VAL A 77 -1.02 9.90 4.29
N MET A 78 -0.75 8.60 4.38
CA MET A 78 0.59 8.03 4.47
C MET A 78 1.04 7.43 3.15
N ASP A 79 2.34 7.38 2.95
CA ASP A 79 2.98 6.69 1.82
C ASP A 79 2.69 5.17 1.81
N SER A 80 2.59 4.58 0.61
CA SER A 80 2.22 3.18 0.43
C SER A 80 3.20 2.22 1.09
N MET A 81 4.51 2.47 1.01
CA MET A 81 5.52 1.60 1.63
C MET A 81 5.42 1.64 3.15
N ALA A 82 5.21 2.82 3.74
CA ALA A 82 5.07 2.97 5.18
C ALA A 82 3.85 2.20 5.72
N ILE A 83 2.72 2.27 5.02
CA ILE A 83 1.51 1.55 5.42
C ILE A 83 1.70 0.05 5.31
N ILE A 84 2.22 -0.43 4.19
CA ILE A 84 2.41 -1.87 3.96
C ILE A 84 3.32 -2.45 5.04
N LEU A 85 4.44 -1.79 5.30
CA LEU A 85 5.43 -2.28 6.26
C LEU A 85 4.90 -2.27 7.70
N ILE A 86 4.04 -1.32 8.08
CA ILE A 86 3.55 -1.21 9.46
C ILE A 86 2.25 -2.00 9.69
N PHE A 87 1.27 -1.86 8.81
CA PHE A 87 -0.10 -2.34 9.04
C PHE A 87 -0.32 -3.76 8.53
N VAL A 88 0.38 -4.21 7.48
CA VAL A 88 0.22 -5.61 7.02
C VAL A 88 0.60 -6.60 8.12
N PRO A 89 1.74 -6.46 8.83
CA PRO A 89 2.09 -7.38 9.91
C PRO A 89 1.13 -7.31 11.11
N LEU A 90 0.44 -6.17 11.30
CA LEU A 90 -0.56 -5.99 12.34
C LEU A 90 -1.85 -6.78 12.03
N PHE A 91 -2.31 -6.73 10.78
CA PHE A 91 -3.55 -7.38 10.34
C PHE A 91 -3.34 -8.83 9.87
N ALA A 92 -2.14 -9.22 9.44
CA ALA A 92 -1.85 -10.58 8.96
C ALA A 92 -2.30 -11.70 9.91
N PRO A 93 -2.08 -11.63 11.24
CA PRO A 93 -2.56 -12.65 12.17
C PRO A 93 -4.09 -12.78 12.19
N ILE A 94 -4.81 -11.68 12.00
CA ILE A 94 -6.28 -11.64 11.98
C ILE A 94 -6.81 -12.34 10.73
N ILE A 95 -6.19 -12.07 9.58
CA ILE A 95 -6.52 -12.68 8.29
C ILE A 95 -6.30 -14.19 8.32
N VAL A 96 -5.15 -14.64 8.85
CA VAL A 96 -4.83 -16.07 8.99
C VAL A 96 -5.79 -16.75 9.97
N ALA A 97 -6.14 -16.09 11.09
CA ALA A 97 -7.10 -16.63 12.05
C ALA A 97 -8.51 -16.84 11.47
N GLN A 98 -8.88 -16.05 10.45
CA GLN A 98 -10.14 -16.17 9.72
C GLN A 98 -10.05 -17.17 8.55
N GLY A 99 -8.89 -17.80 8.33
CA GLY A 99 -8.68 -18.80 7.28
C GLY A 99 -8.41 -18.22 5.88
N PHE A 100 -8.12 -16.92 5.77
CA PHE A 100 -7.76 -16.30 4.50
C PHE A 100 -6.26 -16.43 4.19
N ASP A 101 -5.96 -16.45 2.89
CA ASP A 101 -4.58 -16.52 2.40
C ASP A 101 -3.88 -15.15 2.46
N LEU A 102 -2.61 -15.15 2.91
CA LEU A 102 -1.81 -13.93 3.06
C LEU A 102 -1.38 -13.30 1.73
N VAL A 103 -1.20 -14.10 0.67
CA VAL A 103 -0.91 -13.59 -0.67
C VAL A 103 -2.12 -12.85 -1.21
N TRP A 104 -3.32 -13.44 -1.10
CA TRP A 104 -4.57 -12.76 -1.47
C TRP A 104 -4.73 -11.43 -0.71
N PHE A 105 -4.53 -11.45 0.61
CA PHE A 105 -4.60 -10.23 1.41
C PHE A 105 -3.56 -9.19 1.00
N GLY A 106 -2.30 -9.60 0.80
CA GLY A 106 -1.22 -8.73 0.36
C GLY A 106 -1.53 -8.05 -0.98
N VAL A 107 -2.01 -8.81 -1.96
CA VAL A 107 -2.40 -8.27 -3.28
C VAL A 107 -3.49 -7.22 -3.13
N ILE A 108 -4.56 -7.52 -2.40
CA ILE A 108 -5.68 -6.59 -2.21
C ILE A 108 -5.23 -5.33 -1.47
N VAL A 109 -4.39 -5.45 -0.44
CA VAL A 109 -3.84 -4.29 0.27
C VAL A 109 -3.01 -3.43 -0.67
N VAL A 110 -2.15 -4.02 -1.49
CA VAL A 110 -1.35 -3.28 -2.49
C VAL A 110 -2.28 -2.52 -3.43
N VAL A 111 -3.29 -3.18 -4.01
CA VAL A 111 -4.27 -2.52 -4.89
C VAL A 111 -4.98 -1.38 -4.16
N ALA A 112 -5.43 -1.59 -2.92
CA ALA A 112 -6.10 -0.57 -2.13
C ALA A 112 -5.20 0.64 -1.86
N THR A 113 -3.92 0.43 -1.53
CA THR A 113 -2.96 1.52 -1.31
C THR A 113 -2.67 2.32 -2.59
N GLU A 114 -2.62 1.68 -3.74
CA GLU A 114 -2.45 2.37 -5.04
C GLU A 114 -3.64 3.28 -5.35
N ILE A 115 -4.87 2.79 -5.08
CA ILE A 115 -6.09 3.62 -5.21
C ILE A 115 -6.00 4.82 -4.28
N ALA A 116 -5.57 4.63 -3.04
CA ALA A 116 -5.49 5.69 -2.05
C ALA A 116 -4.49 6.80 -2.43
N MET A 117 -3.39 6.45 -3.12
CA MET A 117 -2.36 7.40 -3.58
C MET A 117 -2.83 8.36 -4.68
N ILE A 118 -3.93 8.04 -5.38
CA ILE A 118 -4.54 8.89 -6.43
C ILE A 118 -5.89 9.49 -5.99
N THR A 119 -6.48 9.01 -4.91
CA THR A 119 -7.79 9.44 -4.40
C THR A 119 -7.64 10.68 -3.50
N PRO A 120 -8.53 11.69 -3.58
CA PRO A 120 -8.55 12.81 -2.63
C PRO A 120 -8.76 12.28 -1.21
N PRO A 121 -7.98 12.72 -0.19
CA PRO A 121 -7.76 14.12 0.24
C PRO A 121 -6.31 14.64 0.09
N ILE A 122 -5.30 13.77 0.13
CA ILE A 122 -3.93 14.15 -0.27
C ILE A 122 -3.71 13.73 -1.72
N GLY A 123 -3.81 12.45 -2.06
CA GLY A 123 -3.53 11.99 -3.42
C GLY A 123 -2.10 12.37 -3.84
N MET A 124 -1.10 11.86 -3.13
CA MET A 124 0.30 12.30 -3.23
C MET A 124 0.81 12.33 -4.68
N ASN A 125 0.41 11.36 -5.51
CA ASN A 125 0.76 11.31 -6.92
C ASN A 125 0.19 12.50 -7.72
N VAL A 126 -0.99 13.00 -7.35
CA VAL A 126 -1.63 14.17 -7.96
C VAL A 126 -0.89 15.46 -7.60
N PHE A 127 -0.41 15.58 -6.35
CA PHE A 127 0.41 16.73 -5.93
C PHE A 127 1.77 16.75 -6.62
N VAL A 128 2.41 15.60 -6.79
CA VAL A 128 3.66 15.49 -7.57
C VAL A 128 3.40 15.91 -9.02
N LEU A 129 2.31 15.44 -9.64
CA LEU A 129 1.95 15.85 -10.99
C LEU A 129 1.68 17.36 -11.11
N LYS A 130 1.03 17.96 -10.10
CA LYS A 130 0.79 19.40 -10.03
C LYS A 130 2.09 20.22 -9.94
N ALA A 131 3.13 19.69 -9.27
CA ALA A 131 4.43 20.34 -9.20
C ALA A 131 5.14 20.38 -10.58
N VAL A 132 4.94 19.37 -11.41
CA VAL A 132 5.50 19.29 -12.78
C VAL A 132 4.65 20.08 -13.79
N LEU A 133 3.34 20.22 -13.56
CA LEU A 133 2.41 20.97 -14.40
C LEU A 133 1.69 22.10 -13.63
N PRO A 134 2.41 23.19 -13.24
CA PRO A 134 1.85 24.27 -12.43
C PRO A 134 0.62 24.96 -13.05
N GLN A 135 0.50 24.95 -14.36
CA GLN A 135 -0.57 25.58 -15.14
C GLN A 135 -1.92 24.83 -15.05
N VAL A 136 -1.94 23.56 -14.67
CA VAL A 136 -3.19 22.77 -14.63
C VAL A 136 -3.79 22.84 -13.22
N PRO A 137 -5.05 23.28 -13.04
CA PRO A 137 -5.69 23.30 -11.73
C PRO A 137 -5.89 21.87 -11.19
N ILE A 138 -5.65 21.66 -9.90
CA ILE A 138 -5.66 20.34 -9.26
C ILE A 138 -7.02 19.64 -9.43
N GLN A 139 -8.11 20.40 -9.45
CA GLN A 139 -9.47 19.91 -9.66
C GLN A 139 -9.65 19.28 -11.05
N LYS A 140 -8.97 19.80 -12.09
CA LYS A 140 -9.00 19.18 -13.42
C LYS A 140 -8.24 17.86 -13.45
N ILE A 141 -7.14 17.76 -12.69
CA ILE A 141 -6.36 16.52 -12.58
C ILE A 141 -7.19 15.45 -11.88
N PHE A 142 -7.79 15.77 -10.72
CA PHE A 142 -8.67 14.83 -10.01
C PHE A 142 -9.87 14.39 -10.85
N LYS A 143 -10.54 15.31 -11.57
CA LYS A 143 -11.63 14.94 -12.48
C LYS A 143 -11.18 13.99 -13.60
N GLY A 144 -9.96 14.16 -14.11
CA GLY A 144 -9.39 13.25 -15.11
C GLY A 144 -9.07 11.86 -14.56
N LEU A 145 -8.85 11.73 -13.25
CA LEU A 145 -8.53 10.46 -12.59
C LEU A 145 -9.75 9.64 -12.17
N VAL A 146 -10.95 10.25 -12.10
CA VAL A 146 -12.20 9.55 -11.77
C VAL A 146 -12.40 8.23 -12.54
N PRO A 147 -12.23 8.16 -13.89
CA PRO A 147 -12.39 6.88 -14.60
C PRO A 147 -11.37 5.82 -14.19
N PHE A 148 -10.14 6.22 -13.83
CA PHE A 148 -9.11 5.30 -13.34
C PHE A 148 -9.44 4.78 -11.95
N ILE A 149 -9.84 5.66 -11.04
CA ILE A 149 -10.27 5.28 -9.68
C ILE A 149 -11.45 4.30 -9.77
N LEU A 150 -12.42 4.57 -10.64
CA LEU A 150 -13.57 3.68 -10.82
C LEU A 150 -13.14 2.29 -11.35
N ALA A 151 -12.24 2.25 -12.33
CA ALA A 151 -11.71 1.00 -12.85
C ALA A 151 -10.95 0.19 -11.77
N ASP A 152 -10.14 0.85 -10.96
CA ASP A 152 -9.40 0.18 -9.88
C ASP A 152 -10.31 -0.27 -8.73
N VAL A 153 -11.36 0.48 -8.39
CA VAL A 153 -12.35 0.05 -7.40
C VAL A 153 -13.12 -1.19 -7.89
N ILE A 154 -13.48 -1.23 -9.18
CA ILE A 154 -14.11 -2.41 -9.79
C ILE A 154 -13.15 -3.60 -9.75
N ARG A 155 -11.89 -3.40 -10.15
CA ARG A 155 -10.84 -4.42 -10.07
C ARG A 155 -10.67 -4.93 -8.64
N LEU A 156 -10.60 -4.04 -7.65
CA LEU A 156 -10.50 -4.41 -6.23
C LEU A 156 -11.69 -5.28 -5.80
N GLY A 157 -12.92 -4.88 -6.16
CA GLY A 157 -14.12 -5.66 -5.88
C GLY A 157 -14.05 -7.07 -6.49
N VAL A 158 -13.57 -7.19 -7.73
CA VAL A 158 -13.39 -8.49 -8.39
C VAL A 158 -12.35 -9.35 -7.66
N LEU A 159 -11.22 -8.78 -7.23
CA LEU A 159 -10.18 -9.53 -6.49
C LEU A 159 -10.66 -9.99 -5.11
N VAL A 160 -11.48 -9.17 -4.44
CA VAL A 160 -12.08 -9.51 -3.14
C VAL A 160 -13.09 -10.63 -3.28
N LEU A 161 -13.94 -10.60 -4.32
CA LEU A 161 -15.00 -11.59 -4.53
C LEU A 161 -14.50 -12.90 -5.15
N PHE A 162 -13.41 -12.85 -5.92
CA PHE A 162 -12.83 -14.01 -6.60
C PHE A 162 -11.36 -14.23 -6.20
N PRO A 163 -11.08 -14.75 -4.99
CA PRO A 163 -9.71 -15.00 -4.51
C PRO A 163 -8.87 -15.90 -5.43
N ALA A 164 -9.52 -16.78 -6.19
CA ALA A 164 -8.84 -17.63 -7.17
C ALA A 164 -8.02 -16.83 -8.20
N LEU A 165 -8.44 -15.59 -8.53
CA LEU A 165 -7.71 -14.74 -9.47
C LEU A 165 -6.36 -14.26 -8.92
N THR A 166 -6.22 -14.10 -7.60
CA THR A 166 -4.94 -13.70 -7.00
C THR A 166 -4.06 -14.89 -6.65
N LEU A 167 -4.65 -16.07 -6.46
CA LEU A 167 -3.93 -17.28 -6.00
C LEU A 167 -3.46 -18.19 -7.15
N TRP A 168 -4.08 -18.06 -8.33
CA TRP A 168 -3.75 -18.87 -9.50
C TRP A 168 -2.71 -18.20 -10.43
N LEU A 169 -2.57 -16.88 -10.38
CA LEU A 169 -1.61 -16.09 -11.14
C LEU A 169 -0.35 -15.80 -10.33
#